data_AF-A0A945BCK8-F1
#
_entry.id   AF-A0A945BCK8-F1
#
_cell.length_a   1.000
_cell.length_b   1.000
_cell.length_c   1.000
_cell.angle_alpha   90.00
_cell.angle_beta   90.00
_cell.angle_gamma   90.00
#
_symmetry.space_group_name_H-M   'P 1'
#
loop_
_entity.id
_entity.type
_entity.pdbx_description
1 polymer ?
#
loop_
_entity_poly.entity_id
_entity_poly.type
_entity_poly.pdbx_seq_one_letter_code
_entity_poly.pdbx_strand_id
1 'polypeptide(L)' 'MKLFATRALLVLAVAASPVVGRDRALYWGDTHVHSSNSFDAYLGFNRSVDPATAYRYAQGEPVIH' A
#
# COMPACT_ATOMS: atom_id res chain seq x y z
N MET A 1 -31.17 33.54 -29.03
CA MET A 1 -29.72 33.25 -28.89
C MET A 1 -29.16 33.32 -27.46
N LYS A 2 -29.97 33.59 -26.41
CA LYS A 2 -29.49 33.60 -25.01
C LYS A 2 -29.77 32.31 -24.22
N LEU A 3 -30.57 31.39 -24.77
CA LEU A 3 -31.02 30.15 -24.10
C LEU A 3 -30.01 28.99 -24.17
N PHE A 4 -29.04 29.04 -25.09
CA PHE A 4 -28.04 27.97 -25.27
C PHE A 4 -26.80 28.15 -24.39
N ALA A 5 -26.49 29.40 -24.01
CA ALA A 5 -25.33 29.72 -23.17
C ALA A 5 -25.51 29.27 -21.71
N THR A 6 -26.74 29.31 -21.19
CA THR A 6 -27.05 28.93 -19.80
C THR A 6 -27.02 27.42 -19.55
N ARG A 7 -27.22 26.59 -20.59
CA ARG A 7 -27.08 25.13 -20.49
C ARG A 7 -25.63 24.65 -20.61
N ALA A 8 -24.80 25.35 -21.40
CA ALA A 8 -23.38 25.04 -21.50
C ALA A 8 -22.63 25.28 -20.17
N LEU A 9 -23.05 26.28 -19.39
CA LEU A 9 -22.47 26.59 -18.09
C LEU A 9 -22.78 25.52 -17.02
N LEU A 10 -23.94 24.85 -17.12
CA LEU A 10 -24.34 23.79 -16.17
C LEU A 10 -23.59 22.47 -16.41
N VAL A 11 -23.22 22.17 -17.67
CA VAL A 11 -22.50 20.93 -18.03
C VAL A 11 -21.02 20.96 -17.60
N LEU A 12 -20.40 22.14 -17.57
CA LEU A 12 -18.98 22.27 -17.21
C LEU A 12 -18.72 22.08 -15.70
N ALA A 13 -19.69 22.41 -14.83
CA ALA A 13 -19.54 22.30 -13.39
C ALA A 13 -19.55 20.83 -12.89
N VAL A 14 -20.22 19.92 -13.60
CA VAL A 14 -20.30 18.50 -13.23
C VAL A 14 -19.00 17.74 -13.49
N ALA A 15 -18.19 18.19 -14.47
CA ALA A 15 -16.93 17.54 -14.82
C ALA A 15 -15.77 17.83 -13.84
N ALA A 16 -15.91 18.86 -12.99
CA ALA A 16 -14.90 19.28 -12.02
C ALA A 16 -15.18 18.73 -10.61
N SER A 17 -15.59 17.46 -10.51
CA SER A 17 -15.59 16.80 -9.20
C SER A 17 -14.13 16.77 -8.71
N PRO A 18 -13.81 17.31 -7.52
CA PRO A 18 -12.47 17.14 -6.99
C PRO A 18 -12.23 15.64 -6.91
N VAL A 19 -11.17 15.16 -7.54
CA VAL A 19 -10.57 13.90 -7.11
C VAL A 19 -10.12 14.18 -5.68
N VAL A 20 -11.01 13.89 -4.72
CA VAL A 20 -10.65 13.72 -3.33
C VAL A 20 -9.63 12.60 -3.39
N GLY A 21 -8.35 12.99 -3.39
CA GLY A 21 -7.25 12.03 -3.43
C GLY A 21 -7.54 11.03 -2.33
N ARG A 22 -7.57 9.74 -2.68
CA ARG A 22 -7.84 8.66 -1.72
C ARG A 22 -7.14 9.02 -0.42
N ASP A 23 -7.87 9.00 0.68
CA ASP A 23 -7.30 9.26 2.00
C ASP A 23 -5.98 8.49 2.10
N ARG A 24 -4.87 9.23 2.23
CA ARG A 24 -3.56 8.62 2.34
C ARG A 24 -3.48 8.01 3.72
N ALA A 25 -3.87 6.74 3.83
CA ALA A 25 -3.68 5.96 5.02
C ALA A 25 -2.19 5.66 5.18
N LEU A 26 -1.62 6.09 6.31
CA LEU A 26 -0.28 5.69 6.71
C LEU A 26 -0.36 4.31 7.35
N TYR A 27 0.26 3.32 6.72
CA TYR A 27 0.42 1.98 7.27
C TYR A 27 1.84 1.82 7.83
N TRP A 28 1.97 1.01 8.87
CA TRP A 28 3.24 0.70 9.52
C TRP A 28 3.52 -0.80 9.44
N GLY A 29 4.78 -1.17 9.62
CA GLY A 29 5.26 -2.55 9.48
C GLY A 29 5.85 -2.82 8.10
N ASP A 30 6.63 -3.90 8.01
CA ASP A 30 7.28 -4.30 6.77
C ASP A 30 6.39 -5.30 6.01
N THR A 31 6.06 -4.99 4.76
CA THR A 31 5.10 -5.82 3.98
C THR A 31 5.78 -6.93 3.19
N HIS A 32 7.11 -6.91 3.11
CA HIS A 32 7.89 -7.88 2.37
C HIS A 32 9.10 -8.34 3.19
N VAL A 33 8.91 -9.42 3.93
CA VAL A 33 9.97 -10.07 4.71
C VAL A 33 10.18 -11.51 4.24
N HIS A 34 11.44 -11.94 4.23
CA HIS A 34 11.79 -13.32 3.88
C HIS A 34 11.82 -14.19 5.14
N SER A 35 11.63 -15.50 4.94
CA SER A 35 11.75 -16.52 5.99
C SER A 35 12.65 -17.66 5.49
N SER A 36 12.86 -18.68 6.33
CA SER A 36 13.59 -19.90 5.99
C SER A 36 13.04 -20.65 4.77
N ASN A 37 11.81 -20.35 4.34
CA ASN A 37 11.21 -20.89 3.12
C ASN A 37 11.67 -20.19 1.83
N SER A 38 12.45 -19.12 1.92
CA SER A 38 12.89 -18.35 0.76
C SER A 38 14.17 -18.91 0.14
N PHE A 39 14.31 -18.79 -1.18
CA PHE A 39 15.47 -19.27 -1.94
C PHE A 39 16.79 -18.66 -1.47
N ASP A 40 16.81 -17.36 -1.19
CA ASP A 40 17.99 -16.64 -0.73
C ASP A 40 18.43 -17.06 0.68
N ALA A 41 17.49 -17.47 1.54
CA ALA A 41 17.82 -18.07 2.83
C ALA A 41 18.63 -19.36 2.66
N TYR A 42 18.35 -20.17 1.63
CA TYR A 42 19.13 -21.38 1.33
C TYR A 42 20.51 -21.05 0.77
N LEU A 43 20.62 -20.09 -0.15
CA LEU A 43 21.92 -19.69 -0.71
C LEU A 43 22.82 -19.00 0.32
N GLY A 44 22.23 -18.18 1.19
CA GLY A 44 22.93 -17.42 2.22
C GLY A 44 23.17 -18.19 3.52
N PHE A 45 22.73 -19.44 3.62
CA PHE A 45 22.78 -20.27 4.83
C PHE A 45 22.06 -19.68 6.07
N ASN A 46 21.17 -18.72 5.89
CA ASN A 46 20.45 -17.99 6.95
C ASN A 46 19.03 -18.56 7.17
N ARG A 47 18.94 -19.77 7.73
CA ARG A 47 17.68 -20.53 7.80
C ARG A 47 17.07 -20.62 9.21
N SER A 48 17.57 -19.87 10.17
CA SER A 48 17.11 -19.91 11.58
C SER A 48 15.81 -19.13 11.82
N VAL A 49 15.40 -18.23 10.92
CA VAL A 49 14.12 -17.50 11.03
C VAL A 49 13.02 -18.26 10.30
N ASP A 50 12.11 -18.87 11.05
CA ASP A 50 10.90 -19.50 10.50
C ASP A 50 9.84 -18.46 10.09
N PRO A 51 8.78 -18.85 9.35
CA PRO A 51 7.73 -17.92 8.92
C PRO A 51 7.03 -17.20 10.08
N ALA A 52 6.85 -17.86 11.23
CA ALA A 52 6.22 -17.25 12.40
C ALA A 52 7.09 -16.13 12.99
N THR A 53 8.41 -16.36 13.06
CA THR A 53 9.40 -15.39 13.52
C THR A 53 9.50 -14.21 12.54
N ALA A 54 9.53 -14.46 11.23
CA ALA A 54 9.51 -13.41 10.22
C ALA A 54 8.24 -12.54 10.30
N TYR A 55 7.07 -13.15 10.54
CA TYR A 55 5.81 -12.42 10.71
C TYR A 55 5.84 -11.52 11.93
N ARG A 56 6.30 -12.02 13.09
CA ARG A 56 6.47 -11.20 14.31
C ARG A 56 7.43 -10.04 14.10
N TYR A 57 8.54 -10.28 13.40
CA TYR A 57 9.47 -9.22 13.03
C TYR A 57 8.81 -8.15 12.14
N ALA A 58 8.02 -8.55 11.15
CA ALA A 58 7.27 -7.62 10.30
C ALA A 58 6.24 -6.77 11.08
N GLN A 59 5.70 -7.30 12.19
CA GLN A 59 4.86 -6.56 13.13
C GLN A 59 5.64 -5.63 14.08
N GLY A 60 6.97 -5.61 14.01
CA GLY A 60 7.84 -4.80 14.85
C GLY A 60 8.18 -5.42 16.21
N GLU A 61 7.92 -6.72 16.39
CA GLU A 61 8.30 -7.41 17.63
C GLU A 61 9.79 -7.73 17.67
N PRO A 62 10.42 -7.74 18.85
CA PRO A 62 11.76 -8.28 19.00
C PRO A 62 11.77 -9.79 18.74
N VAL A 63 12.74 -10.23 17.93
CA VAL A 63 12.96 -11.64 17.57
C VAL A 63 14.46 -11.97 17.64
N ILE A 64 14.78 -13.26 17.68
CA ILE A 64 16.15 -13.78 17.55
C ILE A 64 16.28 -14.43 16.18
N HIS A 65 17.39 -14.17 15.50
CA HIS A 65 17.80 -14.80 14.24
C HIS A 65 19.09 -15.59 14.46
#